data_AF-A0A8J3NDX6-F1
#
_entry.id   AF-A0A8J3NDX6-F1
#
_cell.length_a   1.000
_cell.length_b   1.000
_cell.length_c   1.000
_cell.angle_alpha   90.00
_cell.angle_beta   90.00
_cell.angle_gamma   90.00
#
_symmetry.space_group_name_H-M   'P 1'
#
loop_
_entity.id
_entity.type
_entity.pdbx_description
1 polymer ?
#
loop_
_entity_poly.entity_id
_entity_poly.type
_entity_poly.pdbx_seq_one_letter_code
_entity_poly.pdbx_strand_id
1 'polypeptide(L)'
;MVERYLAGLNAQPYAPALVVVGTEAHPLGWLVVPQSEAYARTRDVRNALVGAGYLLVDGIDGSLHQVHATADLAYGEWIDEYRERGAGCRRRTRCASG
;
A
#
# COMPACT_ATOMS: atom_id res chain seq x y z
N MET A 1 1.21 11.06 3.69
CA MET A 1 1.86 10.48 2.50
C MET A 1 0.91 9.54 1.76
N VAL A 2 0.35 8.54 2.45
CA VAL A 2 -0.69 7.64 1.94
C VAL A 2 -1.86 8.40 1.30
N GLU A 3 -2.46 9.36 1.99
CA GLU A 3 -3.56 10.19 1.45
C GLU A 3 -3.19 10.88 0.12
N ARG A 4 -1.93 11.28 -0.05
CA ARG A 4 -1.44 11.89 -1.28
C ARG A 4 -1.26 10.87 -2.40
N TYR A 5 -0.87 9.64 -2.06
CA TYR A 5 -0.82 8.54 -3.02
C TYR A 5 -2.22 8.12 -3.47
N LEU A 6 -3.17 7.99 -2.53
CA LEU A 6 -4.57 7.73 -2.83
C LEU A 6 -5.16 8.84 -3.68
N ALA A 7 -4.86 10.11 -3.39
CA ALA A 7 -5.26 11.24 -4.24
C ALA A 7 -4.70 11.12 -5.68
N GLY A 8 -3.50 10.57 -5.85
CA GLY A 8 -2.92 10.29 -7.17
C GLY A 8 -3.64 9.17 -7.93
N LEU A 9 -4.06 8.11 -7.24
CA LEU A 9 -4.92 7.07 -7.83
C LEU A 9 -6.32 7.62 -8.15
N ASN A 10 -6.87 8.47 -7.28
CA ASN A 10 -8.17 9.12 -7.44
C ASN A 10 -8.20 10.16 -8.59
N ALA A 11 -7.03 10.59 -9.07
CA ALA A 11 -6.92 11.47 -10.23
C ALA A 11 -7.14 10.72 -11.56
N GLN A 12 -7.17 9.38 -11.55
CA GLN A 12 -7.55 8.59 -12.72
C GLN A 12 -9.07 8.70 -12.93
N PRO A 13 -9.55 9.15 -14.11
CA PRO A 13 -10.98 9.45 -14.32
C PRO A 13 -11.92 8.24 -14.21
N TYR A 14 -11.38 7.03 -14.15
CA TYR A 14 -12.12 5.78 -14.03
C TYR A 14 -11.86 5.03 -12.71
N ALA A 15 -11.00 5.57 -11.84
CA ALA A 15 -10.73 4.96 -10.55
C ALA A 15 -11.72 5.48 -9.49
N PRO A 16 -12.26 4.60 -8.63
CA PRO A 16 -13.07 5.05 -7.51
C PRO A 16 -12.20 5.89 -6.55
N ALA A 17 -12.80 6.90 -5.91
CA ALA A 17 -12.13 7.59 -4.82
C ALA A 17 -11.77 6.59 -3.71
N LEU A 18 -10.50 6.55 -3.33
CA LEU A 18 -9.95 5.66 -2.32
C LEU A 18 -9.73 6.39 -1.00
N VAL A 19 -10.01 5.68 0.09
CA VAL A 19 -9.82 6.11 1.48
C VAL A 19 -9.11 5.01 2.27
N VAL A 20 -8.43 5.38 3.35
CA VAL A 20 -7.90 4.43 4.33
C VAL A 20 -9.02 3.97 5.25
N VAL A 21 -9.26 2.65 5.33
CA VAL A 21 -10.26 2.07 6.25
C VAL A 21 -9.64 1.30 7.40
N GLY A 22 -8.32 1.08 7.37
CA GLY A 22 -7.61 0.36 8.41
C GLY A 22 -6.11 0.50 8.29
N THR A 23 -5.44 0.31 9.43
CA THR A 23 -3.98 0.27 9.52
C THR A 23 -3.58 -0.82 10.50
N GLU A 24 -2.52 -1.55 10.17
CA GLU A 24 -1.95 -2.60 10.99
C GLU A 24 -0.44 -2.40 11.12
N ALA A 25 0.10 -2.54 12.33
CA ALA A 25 1.54 -2.48 12.55
C ALA A 25 2.20 -3.76 12.02
N HIS A 26 3.29 -3.62 11.28
CA HIS A 26 4.06 -4.71 10.73
C HIS A 26 5.55 -4.51 11.08
N PRO A 27 6.37 -5.56 11.23
CA PRO A 27 7.81 -5.38 11.50
C PRO A 27 8.57 -4.51 10.48
N LEU A 28 8.02 -4.33 9.27
CA LEU A 28 8.59 -3.49 8.21
C LEU A 28 8.02 -2.05 8.18
N GLY A 29 7.03 -1.74 9.03
CA GLY A 29 6.35 -0.44 9.06
C GLY A 29 4.85 -0.56 9.33
N TRP A 30 4.03 0.05 8.47
CA TRP A 30 2.57 0.01 8.61
C TRP A 30 1.90 -0.51 7.36
N LEU A 31 1.10 -1.55 7.50
CA LEU A 31 0.19 -2.00 6.46
C LEU A 31 -1.07 -1.14 6.50
N VAL A 32 -1.47 -0.67 5.34
CA VAL A 32 -2.65 0.18 5.15
C VAL A 32 -3.63 -0.56 4.27
N VAL A 33 -4.90 -0.50 4.68
CA VAL A 33 -6.02 -1.09 3.96
C VAL A 33 -6.77 0.03 3.21
N PRO A 34 -6.54 0.20 1.90
CA PRO A 34 -7.34 1.10 1.09
C PRO A 34 -8.69 0.45 0.74
N GLN A 35 -9.74 1.26 0.66
CA GLN A 35 -11.02 0.88 0.07
C GLN A 35 -11.62 2.03 -0.72
N SER A 36 -12.61 1.73 -1.56
CA SER A 36 -13.39 2.79 -2.18
C SER A 36 -14.18 3.55 -1.11
N GLU A 37 -14.25 4.87 -1.25
CA GLU A 37 -15.04 5.73 -0.38
C GLU A 37 -16.53 5.34 -0.43
N ALA A 38 -17.03 4.99 -1.62
CA ALA A 38 -18.40 4.54 -1.83
C ALA A 38 -18.68 3.25 -1.04
N TYR A 39 -17.78 2.28 -1.06
CA TYR A 39 -17.92 1.07 -0.25
C TYR A 39 -17.80 1.36 1.24
N ALA A 40 -16.82 2.15 1.67
CA ALA A 40 -16.63 2.49 3.07
C ALA A 40 -17.89 3.12 3.68
N ARG A 41 -18.59 3.96 2.90
CA ARG A 41 -19.83 4.66 3.29
C ARG A 41 -21.07 3.78 3.23
N THR A 42 -21.24 2.97 2.19
CA THR A 42 -22.50 2.26 1.90
C THR A 42 -22.49 0.78 2.25
N ARG A 43 -21.30 0.18 2.33
CA ARG A 43 -21.06 -1.26 2.44
C ARG A 43 -21.66 -2.10 1.29
N ASP A 44 -22.06 -1.47 0.20
CA ASP A 44 -22.52 -2.17 -1.00
C ASP A 44 -21.34 -2.83 -1.71
N VAL A 45 -21.33 -4.16 -1.71
CA VAL A 45 -20.23 -4.99 -2.25
C VAL A 45 -19.89 -4.70 -3.70
N ARG A 46 -20.81 -4.15 -4.49
CA ARG A 46 -20.55 -3.74 -5.88
C ARG A 46 -19.54 -2.60 -5.98
N ASN A 47 -19.38 -1.84 -4.91
CA ASN A 47 -18.42 -0.75 -4.80
C ASN A 47 -17.10 -1.20 -4.16
N ALA A 48 -17.01 -2.43 -3.64
CA ALA A 48 -15.82 -2.89 -2.94
C ALA A 48 -14.59 -2.84 -3.86
N LEU A 49 -13.47 -2.35 -3.33
CA LEU A 49 -12.22 -2.39 -4.07
C LEU A 49 -11.60 -3.78 -3.85
N VAL A 50 -11.74 -4.64 -4.86
CA VAL A 50 -11.24 -6.01 -4.84
C VAL A 50 -9.89 -6.09 -5.57
N GLY A 51 -8.93 -6.80 -5.01
CA GLY A 51 -7.66 -7.12 -5.68
C GLY A 51 -6.61 -6.02 -5.71
N ALA A 52 -6.88 -4.82 -5.16
CA ALA A 52 -5.89 -3.74 -5.09
C ALA A 52 -4.71 -4.05 -4.15
N GLY A 53 -4.95 -4.91 -3.16
CA GLY A 53 -3.98 -5.31 -2.14
C GLY A 53 -3.72 -4.26 -1.07
N TYR A 54 -2.72 -4.52 -0.25
CA TYR A 54 -2.34 -3.65 0.86
C TYR A 54 -1.26 -2.67 0.43
N LEU A 55 -1.10 -1.59 1.17
CA LEU A 55 0.03 -0.67 1.00
C LEU A 55 0.93 -0.77 2.23
N LEU A 56 2.23 -0.96 2.05
CA LEU A 56 3.22 -0.81 3.11
C LEU A 56 3.72 0.64 3.13
N VAL A 57 3.62 1.29 4.28
CA VAL A 57 4.41 2.47 4.61
C VAL A 57 5.67 1.99 5.31
N ASP A 58 6.82 2.20 4.65
CA ASP A 58 8.15 1.83 5.13
C ASP A 58 8.46 2.50 6.47
N GLY A 59 8.86 1.70 7.47
CA GLY A 59 9.13 2.20 8.81
C GLY A 59 10.41 3.04 8.93
N ILE A 60 11.32 2.98 7.95
CA ILE A 60 12.61 3.68 7.97
C ILE A 60 12.48 5.04 7.29
N ASP A 61 11.95 5.08 6.06
CA ASP A 61 11.95 6.30 5.25
C ASP A 61 10.55 6.84 4.93
N GLY A 62 9.50 6.11 5.33
CA GLY A 62 8.10 6.47 5.10
C GLY A 62 7.61 6.24 3.67
N SER A 63 8.43 5.67 2.77
CA SER A 63 8.06 5.40 1.40
C SER A 63 6.89 4.39 1.31
N LEU A 64 6.12 4.47 0.23
CA LEU A 64 4.92 3.66 0.07
C LEU A 64 5.13 2.60 -1.01
N HIS A 65 4.79 1.36 -0.69
CA HIS A 65 4.97 0.19 -1.53
C HIS A 65 3.67 -0.60 -1.63
N GLN A 66 3.36 -1.13 -2.81
CA GLN A 66 2.21 -2.00 -2.99
C GLN A 66 2.58 -3.43 -2.58
N VAL A 67 1.72 -4.04 -1.77
CA VAL A 67 1.79 -5.45 -1.39
C VAL A 67 0.72 -6.21 -2.16
N HIS A 68 1.07 -7.37 -2.71
CA HIS A 68 0.15 -8.15 -3.53
C HIS A 68 -1.11 -8.53 -2.74
N ALA A 69 -2.27 -8.55 -3.40
CA ALA A 69 -3.56 -8.70 -2.71
C ALA A 69 -3.78 -10.06 -2.03
N THR A 70 -3.05 -11.09 -2.49
CA THR A 70 -3.10 -12.45 -1.94
C THR A 70 -1.91 -12.76 -1.04
N ALA A 71 -1.14 -11.75 -0.65
CA ALA A 71 0.01 -11.91 0.21
C ALA A 71 -0.40 -12.42 1.61
N ASP A 72 0.32 -13.42 2.11
CA ASP A 72 0.38 -13.67 3.56
C ASP A 72 1.15 -12.50 4.20
N LEU A 73 0.46 -11.68 4.97
CA LEU A 73 1.00 -10.46 5.55
C LEU A 73 2.05 -10.71 6.65
N ALA A 74 2.14 -11.92 7.20
CA ALA A 74 3.11 -12.25 8.23
C ALA A 74 4.35 -12.97 7.66
N TYR A 75 4.17 -13.83 6.66
CA TYR A 75 5.22 -14.74 6.18
C TYR A 75 5.28 -14.92 4.66
N GLY A 76 4.60 -14.08 3.87
CA GLY A 76 4.54 -14.23 2.42
C GLY A 76 5.81 -13.78 1.68
N GLU A 77 5.98 -14.29 0.47
CA GLU A 77 7.11 -14.00 -0.44
C GLU A 77 7.30 -12.50 -0.73
N TRP A 78 6.23 -11.70 -0.63
CA TRP A 78 6.28 -10.25 -0.80
C TRP A 78 7.27 -9.55 0.16
N ILE A 79 7.53 -10.14 1.34
CA ILE A 79 8.48 -9.62 2.33
C ILE A 79 9.89 -9.64 1.75
N ASP A 80 10.26 -10.74 1.13
CA ASP A 80 11.59 -10.91 0.54
C ASP A 80 11.71 -10.09 -0.75
N GLU A 81 10.67 -10.07 -1.59
CA GLU A 81 10.62 -9.17 -2.75
C GLU A 81 10.79 -7.69 -2.36
N TYR A 82 10.15 -7.26 -1.27
CA TYR A 82 10.28 -5.89 -0.76
C TYR A 82 11.71 -5.61 -0.27
N ARG A 83 12.34 -6.57 0.43
CA ARG A 83 13.73 -6.44 0.89
C ARG A 83 14.71 -6.37 -0.27
N GLU A 84 14.54 -7.21 -1.29
CA GLU A 84 15.36 -7.24 -2.50
C GLU A 84 15.28 -5.92 -3.29
N ARG A 85 14.11 -5.26 -3.31
CA ARG A 85 13.92 -3.95 -3.93
C ARG A 85 14.65 -2.81 -3.19
N GLY A 86 15.21 -3.09 -2.01
CA GLY A 86 15.91 -2.11 -1.19
C GLY A 86 14.95 -1.33 -0.30
N ALA A 87 14.56 -1.94 0.83
CA ALA A 87 13.86 -1.28 1.92
C ALA A 87 14.54 0.05 2.27
N GLY A 88 13.78 1.15 2.33
CA GLY A 88 14.32 2.48 2.64
C GLY A 88 15.24 3.14 1.60
N CYS A 89 15.39 2.59 0.38
CA CYS A 89 16.20 3.22 -0.66
C CYS A 89 15.50 4.44 -1.27
N ARG A 90 15.65 5.60 -0.62
CA ARG A 90 15.31 6.91 -1.23
C ARG A 90 15.96 7.00 -2.61
N ARG A 91 15.15 7.19 -3.66
CA ARG A 91 15.58 7.50 -5.05
C ARG A 91 16.52 8.71 -5.22
N ARG A 92 17.02 9.32 -4.13
CA ARG A 92 17.96 10.45 -4.16
C ARG A 92 19.41 10.10 -3.79
N THR A 93 19.68 8.91 -3.26
CA THR A 93 21.05 8.45 -3.04
C THR A 93 21.13 6.96 -3.27
N ARG A 94 21.86 6.61 -4.33
CA ARG A 94 22.24 5.28 -4.81
C ARG A 94 22.43 4.29 -3.64
N CYS A 95 21.57 3.29 -3.52
CA CYS A 95 21.91 2.09 -2.77
C CYS A 95 22.94 1.32 -3.60
N ALA A 96 24.18 1.29 -3.12
CA ALA A 96 25.24 0.51 -3.74
C ALA A 96 24.99 -0.96 -3.48
N SER A 97 24.88 -1.74 -4.55
CA SER A 97 24.98 -3.19 -4.53
C SER A 97 26.41 -3.56 -4.12
N GLY A 98 26.56 -4.26 -3.00
CA GLY A 98 27.77 -5.00 -2.63
C GLY A 98 27.64 -6.45 -3.08
#